data_AF-A0A973GIC3-F1
#
_entry.id   AF-A0A973GIC3-F1
#
_cell.length_a   1.000
_cell.length_b   1.000
_cell.length_c   1.000
_cell.angle_alpha   90.00
_cell.angle_beta   90.00
_cell.angle_gamma   90.00
#
_symmetry.space_group_name_H-M   'P 1'
#
loop_
_entity.id
_entity.type
_entity.pdbx_description
1 polymer ?
#
loop_
_entity_poly.entity_id
_entity_poly.type
_entity_poly.pdbx_seq_one_letter_code
_entity_poly.pdbx_strand_id
1 'polypeptide(L)'
;MNLTIDRQIRRFRGFLIFSGLFNIFLAAPLMVPELYGRYLAMFWMLNENLGLGGVAPVMPFSPVGALLVNTAGIDLVLIGFIVLYAAQDPLSRRVIPALNAAGRTLFSCVILYYAIVYDIPRIILLIGGIDLMISGVFAYFLYSLRKLQSY
;
A
#
# COMPACT_ATOMS: atom_id res chain seq x y z
N MET A 1 18.64 25.29 -10.42
CA MET A 1 18.17 23.89 -10.54
C MET A 1 17.45 23.76 -11.88
N ASN A 2 17.65 22.67 -12.63
CA ASN A 2 17.09 22.51 -13.99
C ASN A 2 15.54 22.41 -13.89
N LEU A 3 14.80 23.26 -14.62
CA LEU A 3 13.31 23.30 -14.60
C LEU A 3 12.65 21.92 -14.76
N THR A 4 13.31 21.01 -15.49
CA THR A 4 12.87 19.63 -15.69
C THR A 4 12.97 18.81 -14.41
N ILE A 5 14.05 18.96 -13.65
CA ILE A 5 14.28 18.26 -12.37
C ILE A 5 13.24 18.74 -11.34
N ASP A 6 13.02 20.05 -11.24
CA ASP A 6 12.06 20.63 -10.28
C ASP A 6 10.63 20.15 -10.53
N ARG A 7 10.27 19.97 -11.81
CA ARG A 7 8.97 19.41 -12.20
C ARG A 7 8.85 17.93 -11.83
N GLN A 8 9.90 17.14 -12.05
CA GLN A 8 9.93 15.73 -11.68
C GLN A 8 9.84 15.53 -10.16
N ILE A 9 10.57 16.33 -9.37
CA ILE A 9 10.51 16.29 -7.90
C ILE A 9 9.10 16.63 -7.41
N ARG A 10 8.46 17.67 -7.97
CA ARG A 10 7.08 18.02 -7.60
C ARG A 10 6.08 16.91 -7.90
N ARG A 11 6.20 16.25 -9.04
CA ARG A 11 5.36 15.10 -9.39
C ARG A 11 5.62 13.92 -8.44
N PHE A 12 6.88 13.61 -8.17
CA PHE A 12 7.22 12.53 -7.24
C PHE A 12 6.68 12.79 -5.85
N ARG A 13 6.81 14.02 -5.34
CA ARG A 13 6.19 14.47 -4.08
C ARG A 13 4.68 14.23 -4.08
N GLY A 14 3.98 14.58 -5.16
CA GLY A 14 2.54 14.32 -5.30
C GLY A 14 2.20 12.82 -5.16
N PHE A 15 2.97 11.94 -5.79
CA PHE A 15 2.79 10.50 -5.66
C PHE A 15 3.13 9.96 -4.27
N LEU A 16 4.15 10.51 -3.61
CA LEU A 16 4.47 10.18 -2.21
C LEU A 16 3.31 10.57 -1.28
N ILE A 17 2.73 11.76 -1.47
CA ILE A 17 1.56 12.21 -0.70
C ILE A 17 0.38 11.27 -0.91
N PHE A 18 0.04 10.98 -2.17
CA PHE A 18 -1.03 10.04 -2.51
C PHE A 18 -0.80 8.67 -1.87
N SER A 19 0.39 8.10 -2.02
CA SER A 19 0.75 6.79 -1.46
C SER A 19 0.67 6.75 0.07
N GLY A 20 1.16 7.79 0.74
CA GLY A 20 1.09 7.91 2.19
C GLY A 20 -0.34 8.00 2.71
N LEU A 21 -1.18 8.84 2.08
CA LEU A 21 -2.61 8.94 2.39
C LEU A 21 -3.36 7.64 2.09
N PHE A 22 -3.05 6.98 0.97
CA PHE A 22 -3.64 5.70 0.62
C PHE A 22 -3.40 4.66 1.71
N ASN A 23 -2.16 4.53 2.20
CA ASN A 23 -1.84 3.62 3.30
C ASN A 23 -2.64 3.96 4.56
N ILE A 24 -2.73 5.25 4.91
CA ILE A 24 -3.48 5.69 6.10
C ILE A 24 -4.96 5.33 5.97
N PHE A 25 -5.61 5.71 4.87
CA PHE A 25 -7.06 5.50 4.71
C PHE A 25 -7.42 4.02 4.57
N LEU A 26 -6.60 3.24 3.87
CA LEU A 26 -6.85 1.80 3.69
C LEU A 26 -6.64 1.03 5.00
N ALA A 27 -5.70 1.45 5.85
CA ALA A 27 -5.33 0.70 7.06
C ALA A 27 -5.95 1.22 8.35
N ALA A 28 -6.38 2.48 8.42
CA ALA A 28 -6.99 3.05 9.63
C ALA A 28 -8.18 2.22 10.17
N PRO A 29 -9.09 1.66 9.34
CA PRO A 29 -10.17 0.80 9.84
C PRO A 29 -9.66 -0.49 10.52
N LEU A 30 -8.46 -0.95 10.17
CA LEU A 30 -7.86 -2.14 10.78
C LEU A 30 -7.29 -1.86 12.17
N MET A 31 -6.89 -0.61 12.48
CA MET A 31 -6.31 -0.24 13.78
C MET A 31 -7.28 -0.35 14.94
N VAL A 32 -8.57 -0.12 14.67
CA VAL A 32 -9.60 -0.05 15.72
C VAL A 32 -10.21 -1.44 15.89
N PRO A 33 -10.25 -1.96 17.13
CA PRO A 33 -11.07 -3.12 17.45
C PRO A 33 -12.51 -2.90 16.92
N GLU A 34 -13.24 -3.97 16.62
CA GLU A 34 -14.60 -3.92 16.05
C GLU A 34 -14.78 -3.35 14.62
N LEU A 35 -13.90 -2.46 14.12
CA LEU A 35 -14.02 -1.89 12.77
C LEU A 35 -13.47 -2.81 11.68
N TYR A 36 -12.40 -3.56 11.95
CA TYR A 36 -11.77 -4.45 10.96
C TYR A 36 -12.76 -5.49 10.43
N GLY A 37 -13.68 -6.00 11.26
CA GLY A 37 -14.69 -6.97 10.84
C GLY A 37 -15.69 -6.38 9.83
N ARG A 38 -16.17 -5.15 10.09
CA ARG A 38 -17.04 -4.43 9.16
C ARG A 38 -16.33 -4.12 7.85
N TYR A 39 -15.06 -3.75 7.94
CA TYR A 39 -14.23 -3.42 6.78
C TYR A 39 -13.99 -4.64 5.88
N LEU A 40 -13.66 -5.81 6.46
CA LEU A 40 -13.54 -7.07 5.73
C LEU A 40 -14.88 -7.53 5.15
N ALA A 41 -15.98 -7.36 5.88
CA ALA A 41 -17.32 -7.69 5.40
C ALA A 41 -17.74 -6.81 4.20
N MET A 42 -17.36 -5.53 4.20
CA MET A 42 -17.58 -4.64 3.06
C MET A 42 -16.84 -5.14 1.81
N PHE A 43 -15.58 -5.55 1.93
CA PHE A 43 -14.86 -6.15 0.81
C PHE A 43 -15.50 -7.44 0.33
N TRP A 44 -15.96 -8.29 1.24
CA TRP A 44 -16.67 -9.51 0.86
C TRP A 44 -17.96 -9.19 0.09
N MET A 45 -18.78 -8.28 0.58
CA MET A 45 -20.01 -7.85 -0.11
C MET A 45 -19.71 -7.31 -1.51
N LEU A 46 -18.66 -6.49 -1.67
CA LEU A 46 -18.24 -6.00 -3.00
C LEU A 46 -17.75 -7.13 -3.90
N ASN A 47 -17.01 -8.09 -3.35
CA ASN A 47 -16.51 -9.26 -4.06
C ASN A 47 -17.65 -10.14 -4.61
N GLU A 48 -18.65 -10.42 -3.76
CA GLU A 48 -19.84 -11.17 -4.14
C GLU A 48 -20.67 -10.43 -5.20
N ASN A 49 -20.92 -9.13 -5.00
CA ASN A 49 -21.69 -8.31 -5.93
C ASN A 49 -21.06 -8.23 -7.33
N LEU A 50 -19.73 -8.33 -7.41
CA LEU A 50 -18.98 -8.35 -8.66
C LEU A 50 -18.78 -9.77 -9.23
N GLY A 51 -19.22 -10.82 -8.52
CA GLY A 51 -19.10 -12.21 -8.95
C GLY A 51 -17.65 -12.69 -9.08
N LEU A 52 -16.72 -12.15 -8.31
CA LEU A 52 -15.28 -12.40 -8.50
C LEU A 52 -14.80 -13.75 -7.92
N GLY A 53 -15.63 -14.42 -7.11
CA GLY A 53 -15.34 -15.72 -6.50
C GLY A 53 -14.38 -15.68 -5.31
N GLY A 54 -13.88 -16.85 -4.91
CA GLY A 54 -13.11 -17.05 -3.68
C GLY A 54 -13.97 -17.41 -2.46
N VAL A 55 -13.31 -17.75 -1.37
CA VAL A 55 -13.93 -18.18 -0.11
C VAL A 55 -14.15 -16.97 0.81
N ALA A 56 -15.29 -16.96 1.50
CA ALA A 56 -15.62 -15.92 2.47
C ALA A 56 -14.54 -15.82 3.57
N PRO A 57 -14.13 -14.61 3.98
CA PRO A 57 -13.11 -14.45 5.00
C PRO A 57 -13.62 -14.97 6.35
N VAL A 58 -12.84 -15.84 6.98
CA VAL A 58 -13.06 -16.22 8.38
C VAL A 58 -12.55 -15.08 9.26
N MET A 59 -13.46 -14.44 9.99
CA MET A 59 -13.09 -13.31 10.84
C MET A 59 -12.18 -13.79 11.99
N PRO A 60 -11.10 -13.06 12.29
CA PRO A 60 -10.21 -13.42 13.38
C PRO A 60 -10.85 -13.06 14.72
N PHE A 61 -11.75 -13.92 15.19
CA PHE A 61 -12.43 -13.77 16.49
C PHE A 61 -11.55 -14.16 17.68
N SER A 62 -10.40 -14.80 17.44
CA SER A 62 -9.44 -15.06 18.51
C SER A 62 -8.76 -13.75 18.93
N PRO A 63 -8.50 -13.53 20.23
CA PRO A 63 -7.81 -12.32 20.70
C PRO A 63 -6.45 -12.09 20.02
N VAL A 64 -5.70 -13.16 19.75
CA VAL A 64 -4.42 -13.10 19.06
C VAL A 64 -4.60 -12.69 17.59
N GLY A 65 -5.58 -13.27 16.89
CA GLY A 65 -5.86 -12.90 15.50
C GLY A 65 -6.29 -11.44 15.35
N ALA A 66 -7.16 -10.97 16.25
CA ALA A 66 -7.56 -9.57 16.32
C ALA A 66 -6.34 -8.67 16.54
N LEU A 67 -5.50 -8.97 17.54
CA LEU A 67 -4.28 -8.21 17.82
C LEU A 67 -3.36 -8.10 16.60
N LEU A 68 -3.17 -9.19 15.84
CA LEU A 68 -2.36 -9.18 14.63
C LEU A 68 -2.94 -8.28 13.53
N VAL A 69 -4.25 -8.29 13.32
CA VAL A 69 -4.92 -7.40 12.36
C VAL A 69 -4.78 -5.94 12.77
N ASN A 70 -5.02 -5.63 14.05
CA ASN A 70 -4.86 -4.30 14.59
C ASN A 70 -3.42 -3.79 14.45
N THR A 71 -2.44 -4.65 14.73
CA THR A 71 -1.01 -4.33 14.58
C THR A 71 -0.66 -4.04 13.12
N ALA A 72 -1.12 -4.87 12.18
CA ALA A 72 -0.93 -4.63 10.76
C ALA A 72 -1.56 -3.30 10.31
N GLY A 73 -2.73 -2.94 10.84
CA GLY A 73 -3.35 -1.63 10.64
C GLY A 73 -2.46 -0.48 11.11
N ILE A 74 -1.96 -0.56 12.35
CA ILE A 74 -1.08 0.46 12.95
C ILE A 74 0.20 0.62 12.13
N ASP A 75 0.84 -0.49 11.78
CA ASP A 75 2.09 -0.48 11.00
C ASP A 75 1.89 0.16 9.63
N LEU A 76 0.80 -0.16 8.92
CA LEU A 76 0.52 0.44 7.62
C LEU A 76 0.21 1.93 7.71
N VAL A 77 -0.51 2.37 8.74
CA VAL A 77 -0.73 3.80 9.00
C VAL A 77 0.59 4.51 9.30
N LEU A 78 1.46 3.92 10.13
CA LEU A 78 2.79 4.44 10.43
C LEU A 78 3.65 4.54 9.16
N ILE A 79 3.65 3.51 8.31
CA ILE A 79 4.33 3.54 7.01
C ILE A 79 3.78 4.70 6.16
N GLY A 80 2.47 4.94 6.18
CA GLY A 80 1.85 6.08 5.51
C GLY A 80 2.44 7.42 5.95
N PHE A 81 2.56 7.64 7.27
CA PHE A 81 3.22 8.83 7.81
C PHE A 81 4.71 8.93 7.46
N ILE A 82 5.44 7.80 7.45
CA ILE A 82 6.86 7.76 7.04
C ILE A 82 7.01 8.14 5.56
N VAL A 83 6.10 7.72 4.69
CA VAL A 83 6.09 8.11 3.26
C VAL A 83 5.74 9.60 3.11
N LEU A 84 4.78 10.12 3.90
CA LEU A 84 4.47 11.56 3.93
C LEU A 84 5.68 12.39 4.41
N TYR A 85 6.42 11.89 5.39
CA TYR A 85 7.69 12.49 5.80
C TYR A 85 8.70 12.49 4.64
N ALA A 86 8.84 11.39 3.89
CA ALA A 86 9.69 11.36 2.70
C ALA A 86 9.24 12.37 1.62
N ALA A 87 7.94 12.68 1.52
CA ALA A 87 7.43 13.64 0.54
C ALA A 87 7.94 15.08 0.74
N GLN A 88 8.29 15.46 1.98
CA GLN A 88 8.82 16.80 2.27
C GLN A 88 10.17 17.02 1.59
N ASP A 89 11.04 16.01 1.62
CA ASP A 89 12.34 16.00 0.94
C ASP A 89 12.61 14.66 0.23
N PRO A 90 12.04 14.45 -0.97
CA PRO A 90 12.09 13.18 -1.67
C PRO A 90 13.49 12.73 -2.09
N LEU A 91 14.41 13.68 -2.28
CA LEU A 91 15.76 13.38 -2.75
C LEU A 91 16.65 12.88 -1.62
N SER A 92 16.70 13.61 -0.51
CA SER A 92 17.51 13.22 0.65
C SER A 92 16.95 11.96 1.31
N ARG A 93 15.64 11.73 1.22
CA ARG A 93 14.93 10.61 1.87
C ARG A 93 14.59 9.47 0.92
N ARG A 94 15.24 9.39 -0.25
CA ARG A 94 14.95 8.44 -1.34
C ARG A 94 14.95 6.95 -0.96
N VAL A 95 15.62 6.58 0.13
CA VAL A 95 15.64 5.20 0.64
C VAL A 95 14.26 4.78 1.14
N ILE A 96 13.49 5.69 1.74
CA ILE A 96 12.14 5.41 2.25
C ILE A 96 11.20 4.93 1.14
N PRO A 97 10.98 5.67 0.03
CA PRO A 97 10.14 5.18 -1.05
C PRO A 97 10.71 3.96 -1.77
N ALA A 98 12.04 3.78 -1.80
CA ALA A 98 12.63 2.56 -2.35
C ALA A 98 12.24 1.31 -1.54
N LEU A 99 12.39 1.37 -0.21
CA LEU A 99 12.00 0.29 0.69
C LEU A 99 10.48 0.08 0.71
N ASN A 100 9.70 1.16 0.67
CA ASN A 100 8.24 1.08 0.58
C ASN A 100 7.80 0.37 -0.72
N ALA A 101 8.40 0.73 -1.86
CA ALA A 101 8.13 0.05 -3.13
C ALA A 101 8.50 -1.44 -3.08
N ALA A 102 9.66 -1.79 -2.51
CA ALA A 102 10.05 -3.19 -2.34
C ALA A 102 9.06 -3.96 -1.46
N GLY A 103 8.66 -3.38 -0.32
CA GLY A 103 7.70 -3.99 0.60
C GLY A 103 6.33 -4.21 -0.04
N ARG A 104 5.81 -3.22 -0.77
CA ARG A 104 4.53 -3.32 -1.51
C ARG A 104 4.58 -4.37 -2.60
N THR A 105 5.70 -4.49 -3.32
CA THR A 105 5.88 -5.55 -4.32
C THR A 105 5.86 -6.93 -3.67
N LEU A 106 6.59 -7.12 -2.56
CA LEU A 106 6.57 -8.37 -1.80
C LEU A 106 5.17 -8.69 -1.29
N PHE A 107 4.47 -7.72 -0.72
CA PHE A 107 3.10 -7.90 -0.23
C PHE A 107 2.12 -8.27 -1.35
N SER A 108 2.27 -7.68 -2.53
CA SER A 108 1.49 -8.04 -3.72
C SER A 108 1.73 -9.49 -4.15
N CYS A 109 2.97 -9.97 -4.08
CA CYS A 109 3.29 -11.38 -4.33
C CYS A 109 2.64 -12.30 -3.28
N VAL A 110 2.61 -11.89 -2.00
CA VAL A 110 1.92 -12.63 -0.94
C VAL A 110 0.40 -12.68 -1.21
N ILE A 111 -0.22 -11.55 -1.56
CA ILE A 111 -1.65 -11.52 -1.95
C ILE A 111 -1.93 -12.51 -3.08
N LEU A 112 -1.11 -12.50 -4.14
CA LEU A 112 -1.27 -13.40 -5.28
C LEU A 112 -1.14 -14.87 -4.86
N TYR A 113 -0.14 -15.20 -4.04
CA TYR A 113 0.05 -16.54 -3.50
C TYR A 113 -1.19 -17.00 -2.71
N TYR A 114 -1.72 -16.14 -1.83
CA TYR A 114 -2.91 -16.46 -1.03
C TYR A 114 -4.17 -16.58 -1.89
N ALA A 115 -4.30 -15.80 -2.96
CA ALA A 115 -5.39 -15.94 -3.90
C ALA A 115 -5.34 -17.31 -4.61
N ILE A 116 -4.16 -17.74 -5.06
CA ILE A 116 -4.03 -19.01 -5.79
C ILE A 116 -4.18 -20.21 -4.86
N VAL A 117 -3.53 -20.20 -3.68
CA VAL A 117 -3.42 -21.38 -2.82
C VAL A 117 -4.56 -21.49 -1.81
N TYR A 118 -4.99 -20.37 -1.23
CA TYR A 118 -6.01 -20.36 -0.17
C TYR A 118 -7.36 -19.79 -0.64
N ASP A 119 -7.48 -19.52 -1.94
CA ASP A 119 -8.71 -19.05 -2.59
C ASP A 119 -9.35 -17.82 -1.91
N ILE A 120 -8.54 -16.88 -1.41
CA ILE A 120 -9.06 -15.66 -0.76
C ILE A 120 -9.92 -14.81 -1.73
N PRO A 121 -10.81 -13.91 -1.24
CA PRO A 121 -11.64 -13.07 -2.09
C PRO A 121 -10.83 -12.30 -3.14
N ARG A 122 -11.21 -12.41 -4.42
CA ARG A 122 -10.45 -11.84 -5.55
C ARG A 122 -10.42 -10.32 -5.57
N ILE A 123 -11.36 -9.66 -4.90
CA ILE A 123 -11.32 -8.21 -4.72
C ILE A 123 -10.02 -7.73 -4.06
N ILE A 124 -9.36 -8.58 -3.25
CA ILE A 124 -8.09 -8.25 -2.59
C ILE A 124 -6.93 -8.13 -3.62
N LEU A 125 -7.04 -8.78 -4.79
CA LEU A 125 -6.08 -8.61 -5.89
C LEU A 125 -6.02 -7.16 -6.38
N LEU A 126 -7.11 -6.39 -6.25
CA LEU A 126 -7.11 -4.96 -6.59
C LEU A 126 -6.12 -4.18 -5.72
N ILE A 127 -6.05 -4.51 -4.42
CA ILE A 127 -5.10 -3.89 -3.48
C ILE A 127 -3.67 -4.18 -3.93
N GLY A 128 -3.38 -5.45 -4.26
CA GLY A 128 -2.08 -5.85 -4.82
C GLY A 128 -1.75 -5.15 -6.14
N GLY A 129 -2.73 -4.99 -7.03
CA GLY A 129 -2.56 -4.24 -8.28
C GLY A 129 -2.20 -2.77 -8.06
N ILE A 130 -2.88 -2.11 -7.11
CA ILE A 130 -2.58 -0.71 -6.73
C ILE A 130 -1.18 -0.61 -6.12
N ASP A 131 -0.78 -1.59 -5.29
CA ASP A 131 0.54 -1.66 -4.70
C ASP A 131 1.65 -1.76 -5.75
N LEU A 132 1.50 -2.65 -6.73
CA LEU A 132 2.45 -2.77 -7.85
C LEU A 132 2.52 -1.49 -8.68
N MET A 133 1.39 -0.83 -8.93
CA MET A 133 1.36 0.45 -9.63
C MET A 133 2.15 1.52 -8.87
N ILE A 134 1.93 1.66 -7.57
CA ILE A 134 2.65 2.63 -6.74
C ILE A 134 4.15 2.30 -6.67
N SER A 135 4.51 1.03 -6.50
CA SER A 135 5.90 0.57 -6.55
C SER A 135 6.58 0.90 -7.87
N GLY A 136 5.91 0.65 -8.99
CA GLY A 136 6.42 0.98 -10.34
C GLY A 136 6.63 2.48 -10.52
N VAL A 137 5.70 3.31 -10.05
CA VAL A 137 5.83 4.77 -10.06
C VAL A 137 7.04 5.21 -9.23
N PHE A 138 7.21 4.70 -8.01
CA PHE A 138 8.35 5.03 -7.17
C PHE A 138 9.67 4.63 -7.82
N ALA A 139 9.77 3.41 -8.37
CA ALA A 139 10.95 2.95 -9.09
C ALA A 139 11.28 3.85 -10.28
N TYR A 140 10.28 4.24 -11.08
CA TYR A 140 10.44 5.16 -12.21
C TYR A 140 11.00 6.52 -11.78
N PHE A 141 10.44 7.15 -10.74
CA PHE A 141 10.91 8.45 -10.27
C PHE A 141 12.31 8.37 -9.66
N LEU A 142 12.60 7.32 -8.88
CA LEU A 142 13.93 7.11 -8.30
C LEU A 142 15.00 6.91 -9.37
N TYR A 143 14.70 6.14 -10.42
CA TYR A 143 15.60 5.92 -11.54
C TYR A 143 15.81 7.20 -12.37
N SER A 144 14.71 7.88 -12.73
CA SER A 144 14.77 9.09 -13.57
C SER A 144 15.48 10.25 -12.87
N LEU A 145 15.24 10.49 -11.58
CA LEU A 145 15.92 11.53 -10.82
C LEU A 145 17.41 11.23 -10.63
N ARG A 146 17.78 9.96 -10.39
CA ARG A 146 19.20 9.56 -10.32
C ARG A 146 19.92 9.84 -11.64
N LYS A 147 19.30 9.48 -12.77
CA LYS A 147 19.85 9.74 -14.10
C LYS A 147 20.06 11.24 -14.34
N LEU A 148 19.06 12.06 -14.03
CA LEU A 148 19.12 13.52 -14.20
C LEU A 148 20.15 14.22 -13.29
N GLN A 149 20.52 13.62 -12.15
CA GLN A 149 21.57 14.14 -11.26
C GLN A 149 22.99 13.76 -11.68
N SER A 150 23.13 12.80 -12.59
CA SER A 150 24.45 12.31 -13.07
C SER A 150 24.91 13.03 -14.34
N TYR A 151 24.07 13.92 -14.90
CA TYR A 151 24.38 14.83 -16.01
C TYR A 151 24.48 16.26 -15.47
#